data_AF-A0A820YWE5-F1
#
_entry.id   AF-A0A820YWE5-F1
#
_cell.length_a   1.000
_cell.length_b   1.000
_cell.length_c   1.000
_cell.angle_alpha   90.00
_cell.angle_beta   90.00
_cell.angle_gamma   90.00
#
_symmetry.space_group_name_H-M   'P 1'
#
loop_
_entity.id
_entity.type
_entity.pdbx_description
1 polymer ?
#
loop_
_entity_poly.entity_id
_entity_poly.type
_entity_poly.pdbx_seq_one_letter_code
_entity_poly.pdbx_strand_id
1 'polypeptide(L)'
;MSRTSIILSCILITIFLINFSFASLLLIDRKNPCRAYGNASVYDITNLVKTWPITLDGPGFGGEYIYYWSCAGRTGICEDTDAAVCQQRTTELVPRWNAGNVSPQIWFGLFNGPEVHPDLTWDIVYPNYQSDPQLIYGTGIRVTVIHFIVDPKVEKPIITVDGELKYTEYSITVRALITIINGLNCVSCVASANLGCNDPYDGATSGDIPVP
;
A
#
# COMPACT_ATOMS: atom_id res chain seq x y z
N MET A 1 -30.10 37.79 -9.87
CA MET A 1 -29.55 36.93 -8.80
C MET A 1 -29.64 37.67 -7.48
N SER A 2 -30.23 37.06 -6.44
CA SER A 2 -30.32 37.65 -5.10
C SER A 2 -28.94 37.63 -4.40
N ARG A 3 -28.63 38.64 -3.57
CA ARG A 3 -27.42 38.65 -2.72
C ARG A 3 -27.29 37.37 -1.88
N THR A 4 -28.41 36.78 -1.45
CA THR A 4 -28.43 35.52 -0.70
C THR A 4 -27.95 34.33 -1.54
N SER A 5 -28.26 34.29 -2.83
CA SER A 5 -27.84 33.21 -3.73
C SER A 5 -26.32 33.22 -3.99
N ILE A 6 -25.70 34.40 -4.01
CA ILE A 6 -24.24 34.54 -4.19
C ILE A 6 -23.52 34.03 -2.94
N ILE A 7 -23.95 34.45 -1.75
CA ILE A 7 -23.34 34.05 -0.48
C ILE A 7 -23.43 32.53 -0.28
N LEU A 8 -24.60 31.94 -0.56
CA LEU A 8 -24.78 30.49 -0.43
C LEU A 8 -23.90 29.70 -1.41
N SER A 9 -23.76 30.19 -2.64
CA SER A 9 -22.89 29.55 -3.65
C SER A 9 -21.42 29.62 -3.24
N CYS A 10 -20.95 30.75 -2.71
CA CYS A 10 -19.59 30.88 -2.20
C CYS A 10 -19.32 29.93 -1.02
N ILE A 11 -20.25 29.80 -0.06
CA ILE A 11 -20.11 28.87 1.06
C ILE A 11 -20.05 27.41 0.57
N LEU A 12 -20.91 27.03 -0.36
CA LEU A 12 -20.91 25.68 -0.94
C LEU A 12 -19.62 25.39 -1.71
N ILE A 13 -19.09 26.34 -2.48
CA ILE A 13 -17.81 26.19 -3.18
C ILE A 13 -16.66 26.04 -2.17
N THR A 14 -16.64 26.83 -1.10
CA THR A 14 -15.58 26.73 -0.09
C THR A 14 -15.64 25.41 0.67
N ILE A 15 -16.83 24.94 1.06
CA ILE A 15 -17.01 23.62 1.68
C ILE A 15 -16.61 22.51 0.70
N PHE A 16 -16.94 22.64 -0.58
CA PHE A 16 -16.57 21.67 -1.61
C PHE A 16 -15.05 21.62 -1.85
N LEU A 17 -14.38 22.78 -1.87
CA LEU A 17 -12.93 22.88 -2.06
C LEU A 17 -12.12 22.41 -0.84
N ILE A 18 -12.64 22.56 0.38
CA ILE A 18 -11.98 22.05 1.61
C ILE A 18 -11.99 20.51 1.65
N ASN A 19 -12.92 19.86 0.95
CA ASN A 19 -13.06 18.39 0.94
C ASN A 19 -12.42 17.71 -0.29
N PHE A 20 -11.68 18.44 -1.15
CA PHE A 20 -10.92 17.79 -2.21
C PHE A 20 -9.75 17.00 -1.59
N SER A 21 -9.89 15.67 -1.64
CA SER A 21 -9.06 14.68 -0.95
C SER A 21 -7.55 14.90 -1.08
N PHE A 22 -6.86 14.84 0.06
CA PHE A 22 -5.42 15.05 0.28
C PHE A 22 -4.55 13.83 -0.02
N ALA A 23 -5.01 12.88 -0.85
CA ALA A 23 -4.21 11.72 -1.21
C ALA A 23 -3.23 12.09 -2.33
N SER A 24 -1.93 12.05 -2.04
CA SER A 24 -0.89 12.24 -3.06
C SER A 24 -0.34 10.90 -3.52
N LEU A 25 0.06 10.84 -4.78
CA LEU A 25 0.97 9.81 -5.26
C LEU A 25 2.34 9.93 -4.56
N LEU A 26 2.81 8.84 -3.96
CA LEU A 26 4.11 8.76 -3.31
C LEU A 26 5.16 8.19 -4.29
N LEU A 27 6.39 8.69 -4.17
CA LEU A 27 7.55 8.24 -4.94
C LEU A 27 8.19 7.02 -4.27
N ILE A 28 8.12 5.86 -4.90
CA ILE A 28 8.70 4.61 -4.41
C ILE A 28 10.24 4.69 -4.44
N ASP A 29 10.90 4.22 -3.37
CA ASP A 29 12.35 4.06 -3.32
C ASP A 29 12.79 2.93 -4.27
N ARG A 30 13.60 3.27 -5.27
CA ARG A 30 14.10 2.29 -6.26
C ARG A 30 15.02 1.23 -5.65
N LYS A 31 15.68 1.51 -4.52
CA LYS A 31 16.55 0.56 -3.82
C LYS A 31 15.79 -0.30 -2.82
N ASN A 32 14.61 0.16 -2.37
CA ASN A 32 13.79 -0.52 -1.39
C ASN A 32 12.29 -0.38 -1.74
N PRO A 33 11.69 -1.34 -2.47
CA PRO A 33 10.30 -1.24 -2.93
C PRO A 33 9.27 -1.25 -1.79
N CYS A 34 9.68 -1.54 -0.55
CA CYS A 34 8.88 -1.41 0.67
C CYS A 34 8.90 0.01 1.27
N ARG A 35 9.51 0.98 0.59
CA ARG A 35 9.61 2.36 1.04
C ARG A 35 9.12 3.34 -0.03
N ALA A 36 8.44 4.40 0.38
CA ALA A 36 8.03 5.50 -0.48
C ALA A 36 8.17 6.86 0.21
N TYR A 37 8.29 7.93 -0.58
CA TYR A 37 8.51 9.30 -0.15
C TYR A 37 7.44 10.23 -0.74
N GLY A 38 7.01 11.22 0.03
CA GLY A 38 6.10 12.24 -0.46
C GLY A 38 5.40 12.94 0.70
N ASN A 39 4.70 14.04 0.44
CA ASN A 39 3.87 14.70 1.46
C ASN A 39 4.58 15.05 2.77
N ALA A 40 5.87 15.43 2.67
CA ALA A 40 6.72 15.69 3.83
C ALA A 40 6.82 14.50 4.80
N SER A 41 6.65 13.26 4.30
CA SER A 41 6.72 12.02 5.07
C SER A 41 7.45 10.91 4.29
N VAL A 42 7.92 9.91 5.02
CA VAL A 42 8.51 8.66 4.50
C VAL A 42 7.63 7.52 4.95
N TYR A 43 7.16 6.68 4.04
CA TYR A 43 6.35 5.49 4.35
C TYR A 43 7.21 4.26 4.18
N ASP A 44 7.51 3.55 5.27
CA ASP A 44 8.44 2.42 5.28
C ASP A 44 7.82 1.19 5.97
N ILE A 45 7.60 0.14 5.19
CA ILE A 45 7.04 -1.14 5.65
C ILE A 45 8.07 -2.26 5.57
N THR A 46 9.35 -1.94 5.38
CA THR A 46 10.44 -2.93 5.25
C THR A 46 10.45 -3.89 6.44
N ASN A 47 10.21 -3.36 7.64
CA ASN A 47 10.22 -4.09 8.90
C ASN A 47 8.81 -4.46 9.41
N LEU A 48 7.79 -4.37 8.55
CA LEU A 48 6.42 -4.76 8.90
C LEU A 48 6.36 -6.23 9.32
N VAL A 49 7.18 -7.07 8.68
CA VAL A 49 7.30 -8.52 8.92
C VAL A 49 8.77 -8.92 8.82
N LYS A 50 9.13 -10.06 9.40
CA LYS A 50 10.54 -10.53 9.40
C LYS A 50 10.99 -11.09 8.06
N THR A 51 10.07 -11.70 7.30
CA THR A 51 10.37 -12.41 6.06
C THR A 51 9.26 -12.16 5.06
N TRP A 52 9.65 -11.93 3.81
CA TRP A 52 8.76 -11.80 2.65
C TRP A 52 8.98 -12.98 1.69
N PRO A 53 7.97 -13.41 0.90
CA PRO A 53 6.55 -13.04 1.02
C PRO A 53 5.93 -13.55 2.33
N ILE A 54 4.83 -12.94 2.74
CA ILE A 54 3.98 -13.47 3.82
C ILE A 54 2.82 -14.27 3.25
N THR A 55 2.31 -15.18 4.08
CA THR A 55 1.14 -16.00 3.79
C THR A 55 -0.02 -15.53 4.65
N LEU A 56 -1.18 -15.33 4.04
CA LEU A 56 -2.41 -14.88 4.69
C LEU A 56 -3.55 -15.79 4.25
N ASP A 57 -4.31 -16.32 5.21
CA ASP A 57 -5.56 -17.00 4.91
C ASP A 57 -6.71 -15.99 4.87
N GLY A 58 -7.66 -16.17 3.96
CA GLY A 58 -8.83 -15.33 3.94
C GLY A 58 -9.88 -15.68 2.89
N PRO A 59 -11.03 -14.98 2.94
CA PRO A 59 -12.11 -15.24 2.02
C PRO A 59 -11.75 -14.75 0.61
N GLY A 60 -12.32 -15.42 -0.38
CA GLY A 60 -12.33 -14.98 -1.78
C GLY A 60 -13.65 -15.38 -2.45
N PHE A 61 -13.79 -15.09 -3.74
CA PHE A 61 -15.01 -15.45 -4.45
C PHE A 61 -15.05 -16.97 -4.62
N GLY A 62 -16.10 -17.59 -4.08
CA GLY A 62 -16.31 -19.03 -4.19
C GLY A 62 -15.48 -19.88 -3.22
N GLY A 63 -14.94 -19.32 -2.14
CA GLY A 63 -14.36 -20.12 -1.05
C GLY A 63 -13.25 -19.43 -0.26
N GLU A 64 -12.52 -20.23 0.52
CA GLU A 64 -11.34 -19.81 1.27
C GLU A 64 -10.07 -19.95 0.43
N TYR A 65 -9.20 -18.95 0.54
CA TYR A 65 -7.96 -18.85 -0.22
C TYR A 65 -6.77 -18.55 0.69
N ILE A 66 -5.60 -18.91 0.18
CA ILE A 66 -4.30 -18.51 0.68
C ILE A 66 -3.80 -17.40 -0.24
N TYR A 67 -3.41 -16.29 0.37
CA TYR A 67 -2.82 -15.14 -0.28
C TYR A 67 -1.35 -15.04 0.09
N TYR A 68 -0.51 -14.77 -0.89
CA TYR A 68 0.90 -14.49 -0.70
C TYR A 68 1.16 -13.05 -1.11
N TRP A 69 1.75 -12.25 -0.23
CA TRP A 69 2.04 -10.86 -0.51
C TRP A 69 3.51 -10.54 -0.20
N SER A 70 4.16 -9.80 -1.09
CA SER A 70 5.52 -9.29 -0.90
C SER A 70 5.61 -7.81 -1.29
N CYS A 71 6.04 -6.95 -0.35
CA CYS A 71 6.49 -5.60 -0.72
C CYS A 71 7.94 -5.58 -1.23
N ALA A 72 8.73 -6.61 -0.90
CA ALA A 72 10.15 -6.68 -1.24
C ALA A 72 10.40 -7.03 -2.72
N GLY A 73 9.33 -7.18 -3.50
CA GLY A 73 9.34 -7.56 -4.90
C GLY A 73 8.49 -8.80 -5.13
N ARG A 74 8.99 -9.72 -5.94
CA ARG A 74 8.25 -10.86 -6.47
C ARG A 74 8.03 -11.92 -5.40
N THR A 75 6.85 -12.54 -5.39
CA THR A 75 6.56 -13.65 -4.45
C THR A 75 7.27 -14.94 -4.83
N GLY A 76 7.50 -15.19 -6.12
CA GLY A 76 7.98 -16.48 -6.64
C GLY A 76 6.98 -17.64 -6.51
N ILE A 77 5.72 -17.34 -6.14
CA ILE A 77 4.68 -18.35 -5.89
C ILE A 77 3.81 -18.58 -7.13
N CYS A 78 3.42 -17.51 -7.83
CA CYS A 78 2.72 -17.60 -9.12
C CYS A 78 3.69 -17.90 -10.26
N GLU A 79 3.15 -18.38 -11.38
CA GLU A 79 3.87 -18.49 -12.65
C GLU A 79 4.29 -17.12 -13.20
N ASP A 80 3.48 -16.09 -12.93
CA ASP A 80 3.83 -14.72 -13.28
C ASP A 80 5.04 -14.25 -12.47
N THR A 81 6.14 -14.05 -13.19
CA THR A 81 7.42 -13.67 -12.59
C THR A 81 7.40 -12.29 -11.95
N ASP A 82 6.40 -11.44 -12.18
CA ASP A 82 6.30 -10.10 -11.62
C ASP A 82 5.18 -9.95 -10.57
N ALA A 83 4.59 -11.06 -10.09
CA ALA A 83 3.52 -11.03 -9.10
C ALA A 83 4.04 -10.61 -7.69
N ALA A 84 3.53 -9.49 -7.19
CA ALA A 84 3.65 -9.05 -5.79
C ALA A 84 2.60 -9.72 -4.90
N VAL A 85 1.45 -10.08 -5.47
CA VAL A 85 0.35 -10.77 -4.78
C VAL A 85 -0.09 -11.99 -5.57
N CYS A 86 -0.17 -13.12 -4.88
CA CYS A 86 -0.65 -14.39 -5.42
C CYS A 86 -1.82 -14.91 -4.60
N GLN A 87 -2.79 -15.50 -5.26
CA GLN A 87 -3.92 -16.19 -4.66
C GLN A 87 -3.87 -17.68 -5.00
N GLN A 88 -4.22 -18.53 -4.06
CA GLN A 88 -4.33 -19.98 -4.23
C GLN A 88 -5.52 -20.50 -3.45
N ARG A 89 -6.32 -21.39 -4.04
CA ARG A 89 -7.45 -21.97 -3.32
C ARG A 89 -6.94 -22.92 -2.23
N THR A 90 -7.52 -22.87 -1.04
CA THR A 90 -7.10 -23.76 0.06
C THR A 90 -7.30 -25.25 -0.28
N THR A 91 -8.31 -25.57 -1.09
CA THR A 91 -8.65 -26.93 -1.51
C THR A 91 -7.89 -27.43 -2.74
N GLU A 92 -7.24 -26.54 -3.49
CA GLU A 92 -6.57 -26.87 -4.75
C GLU A 92 -5.16 -26.26 -4.73
N LEU A 93 -4.12 -27.10 -4.68
CA LEU A 93 -2.73 -26.63 -4.62
C LEU A 93 -2.25 -26.00 -5.94
N VAL A 94 -2.98 -26.27 -7.02
CA VAL A 94 -2.80 -25.75 -8.37
C VAL A 94 -4.22 -25.58 -8.94
N PRO A 95 -4.57 -24.43 -9.54
CA PRO A 95 -3.70 -23.34 -9.99
C PRO A 95 -3.47 -22.22 -8.96
N ARG A 96 -2.43 -21.40 -9.22
CA ARG A 96 -2.10 -20.17 -8.49
C ARG A 96 -2.28 -18.98 -9.41
N TRP A 97 -2.75 -17.88 -8.84
CA TRP A 97 -3.31 -16.77 -9.57
C TRP A 97 -2.61 -15.47 -9.23
N ASN A 98 -2.10 -14.76 -10.24
CA ASN A 98 -1.59 -13.41 -10.01
C ASN A 98 -2.76 -12.46 -9.65
N ALA A 99 -2.66 -11.83 -8.49
CA ALA A 99 -3.63 -10.86 -7.95
C ALA A 99 -3.07 -9.42 -7.90
N GLY A 100 -1.83 -9.20 -8.31
CA GLY A 100 -1.21 -7.88 -8.42
C GLY A 100 0.29 -7.96 -8.73
N ASN A 101 0.78 -7.07 -9.60
CA ASN A 101 2.18 -7.02 -10.01
C ASN A 101 2.98 -6.01 -9.18
N VAL A 102 4.29 -6.25 -9.06
CA VAL A 102 5.26 -5.31 -8.45
C VAL A 102 5.34 -4.02 -9.27
N SER A 103 5.27 -4.13 -10.59
CA SER A 103 5.28 -2.96 -11.47
C SER A 103 4.07 -2.97 -12.43
N PRO A 104 3.25 -1.89 -12.45
CA PRO A 104 3.40 -0.66 -11.68
C PRO A 104 2.70 -0.72 -10.31
N GLN A 105 3.42 -0.84 -9.19
CA GLN A 105 2.81 -0.56 -7.88
C GLN A 105 2.62 0.96 -7.69
N ILE A 106 1.57 1.36 -6.99
CA ILE A 106 1.19 2.76 -6.79
C ILE A 106 0.94 2.98 -5.31
N TRP A 107 1.52 4.03 -4.74
CA TRP A 107 1.38 4.35 -3.32
C TRP A 107 0.64 5.67 -3.16
N PHE A 108 -0.37 5.69 -2.29
CA PHE A 108 -1.16 6.88 -1.98
C PHE A 108 -1.07 7.19 -0.50
N GLY A 109 -0.78 8.44 -0.13
CA GLY A 109 -0.73 8.86 1.29
C GLY A 109 -1.28 10.26 1.50
N LEU A 110 -1.67 10.56 2.75
CA LEU A 110 -2.19 11.87 3.15
C LEU A 110 -1.09 12.92 3.37
N PHE A 111 -1.42 14.20 3.19
CA PHE A 111 -0.50 15.31 3.43
C PHE A 111 -0.18 15.48 4.93
N ASN A 112 1.06 15.85 5.28
CA ASN A 112 1.54 16.01 6.66
C ASN A 112 1.45 14.75 7.55
N GLY A 113 1.27 13.58 6.96
CA GLY A 113 1.43 12.28 7.62
C GLY A 113 0.77 12.19 9.01
N PRO A 114 1.44 11.53 9.98
CA PRO A 114 0.86 11.27 11.29
C PRO A 114 0.91 12.47 12.25
N GLU A 115 1.62 13.56 11.91
CA GLU A 115 1.66 14.76 12.75
C GLU A 115 0.31 15.47 12.81
N VAL A 116 -0.42 15.45 11.68
CA VAL A 116 -1.73 16.10 11.56
C VAL A 116 -2.86 15.07 11.63
N HIS A 117 -2.60 13.83 11.24
CA HIS A 117 -3.61 12.77 11.21
C HIS A 117 -3.22 11.63 12.18
N PRO A 118 -3.73 11.65 13.44
CA PRO A 118 -3.48 10.56 14.38
C PRO A 118 -4.03 9.21 13.88
N ASP A 119 -5.07 9.27 13.03
CA ASP A 119 -5.67 8.12 12.33
C ASP A 119 -5.20 8.08 10.87
N LEU A 120 -3.89 8.26 10.64
CA LEU A 120 -3.31 8.25 9.30
C LEU A 120 -3.68 6.95 8.58
N THR A 121 -4.12 7.08 7.34
CA THR A 121 -4.30 5.96 6.42
C THR A 121 -3.53 6.22 5.13
N TRP A 122 -3.09 5.14 4.50
CA TRP A 122 -2.45 5.19 3.19
C TRP A 122 -2.65 3.85 2.48
N ASP A 123 -2.56 3.85 1.16
CA ASP A 123 -2.86 2.68 0.35
C ASP A 123 -1.68 2.33 -0.56
N ILE A 124 -1.49 1.03 -0.78
CA ILE A 124 -0.64 0.51 -1.85
C ILE A 124 -1.52 -0.27 -2.82
N VAL A 125 -1.45 0.07 -4.09
CA VAL A 125 -2.20 -0.59 -5.16
C VAL A 125 -1.21 -1.38 -6.01
N TYR A 126 -1.45 -2.69 -6.13
CA TYR A 126 -0.74 -3.62 -6.99
C TYR A 126 -1.66 -4.03 -8.14
N PRO A 127 -1.71 -3.27 -9.24
CA PRO A 127 -2.48 -3.64 -10.42
C PRO A 127 -1.83 -4.85 -11.09
N ASN A 128 -2.66 -5.73 -11.62
CA ASN A 128 -2.23 -6.78 -12.52
C ASN A 128 -2.29 -6.27 -13.95
N TYR A 129 -1.12 -6.16 -14.58
CA TYR A 129 -1.01 -6.00 -16.03
C TYR A 129 -0.83 -7.41 -16.62
N GLN A 130 -1.93 -7.99 -17.10
CA GLN A 130 -1.87 -9.29 -17.77
C GLN A 130 -1.17 -9.12 -19.12
N SER A 131 0.12 -9.49 -19.15
CA SER A 131 0.96 -9.46 -20.36
C SER A 131 0.70 -10.66 -21.28
N ASP A 132 0.30 -11.80 -20.72
CA ASP A 132 -0.01 -13.02 -21.48
C ASP A 132 -1.53 -13.23 -21.60
N PRO A 133 -2.10 -13.08 -22.80
CA PRO A 133 -3.52 -13.29 -23.03
C PRO A 133 -3.98 -14.75 -22.83
N GLN A 134 -3.06 -15.72 -22.81
CA GLN A 134 -3.39 -17.13 -22.54
C GLN A 134 -3.59 -17.40 -21.05
N LEU A 135 -3.06 -16.54 -20.17
CA LEU A 135 -3.27 -16.60 -18.72
C LEU A 135 -4.56 -15.87 -18.29
N ILE A 136 -5.35 -15.35 -19.24
CA ILE A 136 -6.67 -14.78 -18.99
C ILE A 136 -7.65 -15.92 -18.72
N TYR A 137 -7.65 -16.44 -17.50
CA TYR A 137 -8.67 -17.36 -17.02
C TYR A 137 -9.99 -16.61 -16.71
N GLY A 138 -10.49 -15.85 -17.69
CA GLY A 138 -11.84 -15.27 -17.73
C GLY A 138 -12.15 -14.18 -16.71
N THR A 139 -11.15 -13.56 -16.08
CA THR A 139 -11.34 -12.73 -14.87
C THR A 139 -10.50 -11.46 -14.88
N GLY A 140 -10.76 -10.58 -15.86
CA GLY A 140 -10.51 -9.14 -15.80
C GLY A 140 -9.11 -8.63 -15.40
N ILE A 141 -9.04 -7.31 -15.22
CA ILE A 141 -7.92 -6.65 -14.54
C ILE A 141 -8.07 -6.99 -13.05
N ARG A 142 -7.06 -7.65 -12.50
CA ARG A 142 -6.97 -7.92 -11.06
C ARG A 142 -6.19 -6.80 -10.40
N VAL A 143 -6.57 -6.40 -9.20
CA VAL A 143 -5.85 -5.38 -8.45
C VAL A 143 -5.92 -5.73 -6.98
N THR A 144 -4.77 -5.74 -6.31
CA THR A 144 -4.75 -5.83 -4.85
C THR A 144 -4.53 -4.46 -4.28
N VAL A 145 -5.39 -4.05 -3.34
CA VAL A 145 -5.24 -2.84 -2.55
C VAL A 145 -4.86 -3.25 -1.13
N ILE A 146 -3.75 -2.71 -0.65
CA ILE A 146 -3.31 -2.85 0.73
C ILE A 146 -3.65 -1.56 1.47
N HIS A 147 -4.58 -1.63 2.41
CA HIS A 147 -4.99 -0.50 3.24
C HIS A 147 -4.19 -0.48 4.52
N PHE A 148 -3.44 0.59 4.76
CA PHE A 148 -2.75 0.78 6.01
C PHE A 148 -3.55 1.68 6.94
N ILE A 149 -3.71 1.22 8.18
CA ILE A 149 -4.39 1.96 9.24
C ILE A 149 -3.43 2.07 10.41
N VAL A 150 -3.12 3.29 10.78
CA VAL A 150 -2.32 3.57 11.97
C VAL A 150 -3.20 3.42 13.18
N ASP A 151 -2.79 2.52 14.08
CA ASP A 151 -3.51 2.32 15.32
C ASP A 151 -2.51 2.29 16.48
N PRO A 152 -2.46 3.36 17.31
CA PRO A 152 -1.52 3.43 18.42
C PRO A 152 -1.80 2.39 19.51
N LYS A 153 -2.97 1.74 19.48
CA LYS A 153 -3.36 0.69 20.44
C LYS A 153 -2.88 -0.70 20.00
N VAL A 154 -2.32 -0.83 18.80
CA VAL A 154 -1.90 -2.12 18.23
C VAL A 154 -0.40 -2.30 18.43
N GLU A 155 -0.03 -3.12 19.43
CA GLU A 155 1.37 -3.39 19.77
C GLU A 155 2.12 -4.20 18.70
N LYS A 156 1.40 -5.00 17.91
CA LYS A 156 1.95 -5.84 16.84
C LYS A 156 1.10 -5.71 15.59
N PRO A 157 1.70 -5.57 14.40
CA PRO A 157 0.94 -5.47 13.15
C PRO A 157 -0.07 -6.61 13.01
N ILE A 158 -1.30 -6.25 12.66
CA ILE A 158 -2.38 -7.16 12.31
C ILE A 158 -2.60 -7.03 10.81
N ILE A 159 -2.49 -8.14 10.09
CA ILE A 159 -2.66 -8.19 8.64
C ILE A 159 -3.81 -9.13 8.34
N THR A 160 -4.86 -8.64 7.68
CA THR A 160 -6.07 -9.39 7.37
C THR A 160 -6.42 -9.24 5.91
N VAL A 161 -6.96 -10.30 5.32
CA VAL A 161 -7.61 -10.21 4.02
C VAL A 161 -9.08 -9.91 4.26
N ASP A 162 -9.53 -8.75 3.78
CA ASP A 162 -10.91 -8.30 3.99
C ASP A 162 -11.86 -8.96 2.98
N GLY A 163 -11.31 -9.39 1.83
CA GLY A 163 -11.98 -10.21 0.84
C GLY A 163 -11.63 -9.80 -0.58
N GLU A 164 -12.48 -10.22 -1.52
CA GLU A 164 -12.36 -9.81 -2.91
C GLU A 164 -13.71 -9.39 -3.51
N LEU A 165 -13.69 -8.39 -4.38
CA LEU A 165 -14.71 -8.20 -5.40
C LEU A 165 -14.48 -9.22 -6.51
N LYS A 166 -15.57 -9.84 -6.96
CA LYS A 166 -15.62 -10.97 -7.89
C LYS A 166 -14.48 -10.98 -8.93
N TYR A 167 -13.39 -11.66 -8.57
CA TYR A 167 -12.18 -11.86 -9.36
C TYR A 167 -11.47 -10.60 -9.87
N THR A 168 -11.69 -9.43 -9.28
CA THR A 168 -11.16 -8.14 -9.79
C THR A 168 -10.37 -7.36 -8.76
N GLU A 169 -10.88 -7.21 -7.54
CA GLU A 169 -10.25 -6.36 -6.53
C GLU A 169 -10.09 -7.14 -5.25
N TYR A 170 -8.87 -7.18 -4.71
CA TYR A 170 -8.52 -7.88 -3.49
C TYR A 170 -8.15 -6.84 -2.46
N SER A 171 -8.64 -6.98 -1.24
CA SER A 171 -8.42 -6.01 -0.18
C SER A 171 -7.71 -6.67 1.00
N ILE A 172 -6.57 -6.10 1.39
CA ILE A 172 -5.79 -6.52 2.55
C ILE A 172 -5.64 -5.31 3.47
N THR A 173 -6.05 -5.43 4.73
CA THR A 173 -5.81 -4.40 5.73
C THR A 173 -4.58 -4.72 6.56
N VAL A 174 -3.71 -3.73 6.72
CA VAL A 174 -2.59 -3.72 7.66
C VAL A 174 -2.87 -2.68 8.74
N ARG A 175 -3.10 -3.14 9.96
CA ARG A 175 -3.23 -2.26 11.13
C ARG A 175 -1.97 -2.35 11.98
N ALA A 176 -1.28 -1.24 12.20
CA ALA A 176 -0.03 -1.24 12.94
C ALA A 176 0.22 0.08 13.69
N LEU A 177 1.03 0.00 14.75
CA LEU A 177 1.65 1.17 15.34
C LEU A 177 2.74 1.73 14.40
N ILE A 178 2.71 3.04 14.19
CA ILE A 178 3.81 3.79 13.57
C ILE A 178 4.76 4.28 14.65
N THR A 179 6.06 4.22 14.36
CA THR A 179 7.06 5.04 15.06
C THR A 179 7.44 6.24 14.22
N ILE A 180 7.14 7.44 14.72
CA ILE A 180 7.62 8.72 14.17
C ILE A 180 8.99 8.99 14.76
N ILE A 181 10.01 9.25 13.94
CA ILE A 181 11.38 9.53 14.41
C ILE A 181 11.69 11.01 14.18
N ASN A 182 11.98 11.73 15.27
CA ASN A 182 12.15 13.18 15.31
C ASN A 182 13.01 13.77 14.17
N GLY A 183 12.45 14.74 13.44
CA GLY A 183 13.14 15.56 12.44
C GLY A 183 12.79 15.23 10.98
N LEU A 184 12.26 14.02 10.74
CA LEU A 184 11.69 13.58 9.47
C LEU A 184 10.44 12.77 9.80
N ASN A 185 9.29 13.08 9.20
CA ASN A 185 8.07 12.30 9.42
C ASN A 185 8.18 10.90 8.82
N CYS A 186 8.89 10.01 9.51
CA CYS A 186 9.02 8.62 9.14
C CYS A 186 7.82 7.85 9.70
N VAL A 187 7.09 7.20 8.80
CA VAL A 187 6.02 6.25 9.06
C VAL A 187 6.65 4.87 8.95
N SER A 188 7.20 4.35 10.05
CA SER A 188 7.74 2.98 10.09
C SER A 188 6.78 2.05 10.83
N CYS A 189 6.40 0.94 10.20
CA CYS A 189 5.73 -0.16 10.89
C CYS A 189 6.77 -1.01 11.64
N VAL A 190 6.60 -1.19 12.95
CA VAL A 190 7.57 -1.94 13.77
C VAL A 190 6.96 -3.28 14.20
N ALA A 191 7.53 -4.38 13.70
CA ALA A 191 7.23 -5.73 14.20
C ALA A 191 7.96 -6.01 15.54
N SER A 192 7.61 -5.29 16.61
CA SER A 192 8.08 -5.46 18.00
C SER A 192 9.59 -5.73 18.25
N ALA A 193 10.23 -4.72 18.89
CA ALA A 193 11.48 -4.71 19.68
C ALA A 193 12.85 -4.63 18.94
N ASN A 194 13.53 -3.49 19.16
CA ASN A 194 14.99 -3.25 19.08
C ASN A 194 15.69 -3.13 17.72
N LEU A 195 15.07 -2.53 16.71
CA LEU A 195 15.80 -2.09 15.52
C LEU A 195 15.62 -0.59 15.34
N GLY A 196 16.67 0.16 15.70
CA GLY A 196 16.77 1.57 15.35
C GLY A 196 16.71 1.72 13.84
N CYS A 197 15.87 2.62 13.36
CA CYS A 197 15.92 3.03 11.96
C CYS A 197 17.14 3.93 11.80
N ASN A 198 18.08 3.54 10.94
CA ASN A 198 19.23 4.36 10.61
C ASN A 198 18.75 5.65 9.92
N ASP A 199 19.39 6.77 10.27
CA ASP A 199 19.15 8.07 9.65
C ASP A 199 19.31 7.94 8.12
N PRO A 200 18.31 8.33 7.31
CA PRO A 200 18.39 8.24 5.85
C PRO A 200 19.49 9.12 5.23
N TYR A 201 20.12 10.02 5.99
CA TYR A 201 21.20 10.88 5.50
C TYR A 201 22.62 10.31 5.63
N ASP A 202 22.83 9.16 6.29
CA ASP A 202 24.17 8.60 6.49
C ASP A 202 24.80 7.96 5.22
N GLY A 203 24.14 8.06 4.06
CA GLY A 203 24.65 7.48 2.80
C GLY A 203 24.43 8.30 1.53
N ALA A 204 23.78 9.46 1.59
CA ALA A 204 23.62 10.33 0.43
C ALA A 204 24.81 11.30 0.35
N THR A 205 25.98 10.81 -0.07
CA THR A 205 27.02 11.69 -0.59
C THR A 205 26.43 12.46 -1.77
N SER A 206 26.43 13.79 -1.67
CA SER A 206 26.05 14.71 -2.74
C SER A 206 26.95 14.49 -3.96
N GLY A 207 26.46 13.74 -4.93
CA GLY A 207 27.16 13.48 -6.18
C GLY A 207 26.26 12.66 -7.08
N ASP A 208 26.02 13.17 -8.28
CA ASP A 208 25.41 12.47 -9.41
C ASP A 208 23.87 12.39 -9.43
N ILE A 209 23.24 13.57 -9.58
CA ILE A 209 22.05 13.66 -10.44
C ILE A 209 22.54 14.14 -11.81
N PRO A 210 22.53 13.31 -12.86
CA PRO A 210 22.62 13.81 -14.22
C PRO A 210 21.29 14.49 -14.55
N VAL A 211 21.35 15.80 -14.82
CA VAL A 211 20.26 16.57 -15.40
C VAL A 211 20.15 16.20 -16.88
N PRO A 212 18.96 15.96 -17.45
CA PRO A 212 18.76 15.86 -18.89
C PRO A 212 19.00 17.20 -19.61
#